data_AF-A0A329LUM0-F1
#
_entry.id   AF-A0A329LUM0-F1
#
_cell.length_a   1.000
_cell.length_b   1.000
_cell.length_c   1.000
_cell.angle_alpha   90.00
_cell.angle_beta   90.00
_cell.angle_gamma   90.00
#
_symmetry.space_group_name_H-M   'P 1'
#
loop_
_entity.id
_entity.type
_entity.pdbx_description
1 polymer ?
#
loop_
_entity_poly.entity_id
_entity_poly.type
_entity_poly.pdbx_seq_one_letter_code
_entity_poly.pdbx_strand_id
1 'polypeptide(L)'
;MVKGTFMILMSFLLLCACSSQPRKASIVEAIGSEGISIAELPKIDDHFIFDGITPISYQLNDTVENIMVYDFDSKEKRELGQNRFQERQKLLSSHSPIVYYANNYLILYYSDVDSKTQTPKLTETKYGEKLQKAINRIS
;
A
#
# COMPACT_ATOMS: atom_id res chain seq x y z
N MET A 1 -28.16 -33.47 42.83
CA MET A 1 -26.92 -32.66 42.75
C MET A 1 -26.36 -32.79 41.35
N VAL A 2 -26.16 -31.63 40.71
CA VAL A 2 -25.93 -31.42 39.27
C VAL A 2 -24.52 -31.82 38.85
N LYS A 3 -24.34 -32.41 37.66
CA LYS A 3 -23.13 -32.39 36.81
C LYS A 3 -23.50 -33.12 35.49
N GLY A 4 -24.13 -32.48 34.51
CA GLY A 4 -23.83 -31.16 33.96
C GLY A 4 -22.87 -31.32 32.79
N THR A 5 -23.44 -31.73 31.65
CA THR A 5 -22.96 -31.52 30.27
C THR A 5 -21.75 -30.58 30.14
N PHE A 6 -20.58 -31.15 29.82
CA PHE A 6 -19.37 -30.37 29.54
C PHE A 6 -18.60 -31.00 28.37
N MET A 7 -19.24 -31.13 27.21
CA MET A 7 -18.57 -31.63 26.01
C MET A 7 -19.11 -31.01 24.72
N ILE A 8 -19.44 -29.72 24.74
CA ILE A 8 -19.69 -28.93 23.53
C ILE A 8 -19.21 -27.50 23.78
N LEU A 9 -17.90 -27.29 23.93
CA LEU A 9 -17.35 -25.93 23.92
C LEU A 9 -15.88 -25.88 23.44
N MET A 10 -15.52 -26.75 22.49
CA MET A 10 -14.17 -26.79 21.89
C MET A 10 -14.21 -26.77 20.36
N SER A 11 -15.22 -26.12 19.78
CA SER A 11 -15.35 -25.97 18.32
C SER A 11 -15.46 -24.50 17.89
N PHE A 12 -15.57 -23.56 18.84
CA PHE A 12 -15.78 -22.13 18.54
C PHE A 12 -14.51 -21.27 18.60
N LEU A 13 -13.35 -21.83 18.95
CA LEU A 13 -12.11 -21.07 19.13
C LEU A 13 -11.22 -20.98 17.87
N LEU A 14 -11.65 -21.54 16.73
CA LEU A 14 -10.84 -21.56 15.50
C LEU A 14 -11.21 -20.49 14.46
N LEU A 15 -12.18 -19.60 14.73
CA LEU A 15 -12.64 -18.61 13.75
C LEU A 15 -11.99 -17.21 13.86
N CYS A 16 -11.04 -17.00 14.78
CA CYS A 16 -10.33 -15.73 14.93
C CYS A 16 -8.90 -15.74 14.36
N ALA A 17 -8.59 -16.60 13.40
CA ALA A 17 -7.38 -16.44 12.59
C ALA A 17 -7.62 -15.31 11.58
N CYS A 18 -7.17 -14.11 11.94
CA CYS A 18 -7.23 -12.88 11.16
C CYS A 18 -6.84 -13.09 9.68
N SER A 19 -7.76 -12.83 8.75
CA SER A 19 -7.59 -13.00 7.30
C SER A 19 -6.82 -11.86 6.59
N SER A 20 -6.01 -11.08 7.31
CA SER A 20 -5.33 -9.90 6.76
C SER A 20 -3.91 -10.16 6.22
N GLN A 21 -3.29 -11.31 6.52
CA GLN A 21 -1.91 -11.64 6.11
C GLN A 21 -1.66 -11.92 4.62
N PRO A 22 -2.55 -12.54 3.81
CA PRO A 22 -2.20 -12.89 2.43
C PRO A 22 -2.00 -11.67 1.51
N ARG A 23 -2.57 -10.54 1.92
CA ARG A 23 -2.69 -9.32 1.13
C ARG A 23 -1.41 -8.49 1.08
N LYS A 24 -0.69 -8.36 2.20
CA LYS A 24 0.60 -7.66 2.25
C LYS A 24 1.70 -8.44 1.54
N ALA A 25 1.69 -9.77 1.67
CA ALA A 25 2.64 -10.65 0.99
C ALA A 25 2.57 -10.47 -0.55
N SER A 26 1.38 -10.31 -1.12
CA SER A 26 1.23 -10.20 -2.57
C SER A 26 1.87 -8.96 -3.19
N ILE A 27 1.86 -7.80 -2.50
CA ILE A 27 2.54 -6.59 -2.99
C ILE A 27 4.06 -6.76 -2.96
N VAL A 28 4.59 -7.24 -1.83
CA VAL A 28 6.03 -7.45 -1.65
C VAL A 28 6.56 -8.44 -2.69
N GLU A 29 5.85 -9.55 -2.88
CA GLU A 29 6.18 -10.57 -3.89
C GLU A 29 6.10 -10.02 -5.31
N ALA A 30 5.04 -9.28 -5.64
CA ALA A 30 4.87 -8.69 -6.97
C ALA A 30 6.00 -7.72 -7.30
N ILE A 31 6.37 -6.83 -6.37
CA ILE A 31 7.46 -5.87 -6.55
C ILE A 31 8.82 -6.60 -6.63
N GLY A 32 9.05 -7.58 -5.74
CA GLY A 32 10.25 -8.41 -5.75
C GLY A 32 10.45 -9.16 -7.07
N SER A 33 9.37 -9.61 -7.71
CA SER A 33 9.42 -10.31 -9.00
C SER A 33 9.90 -9.46 -10.18
N GLU A 34 9.93 -8.13 -10.03
CA GLU A 34 10.52 -7.18 -11.00
C GLU A 34 11.95 -6.76 -10.62
N GLY A 35 12.57 -7.47 -9.66
CA GLY A 35 13.95 -7.24 -9.22
C GLY A 35 14.10 -6.01 -8.34
N ILE A 36 13.06 -5.63 -7.61
CA ILE A 36 13.07 -4.52 -6.66
C ILE A 36 12.99 -5.10 -5.25
N SER A 37 14.09 -5.03 -4.50
CA SER A 37 14.10 -5.28 -3.07
C SER A 37 13.37 -4.15 -2.35
N ILE A 38 12.55 -4.48 -1.35
CA ILE A 38 11.87 -3.50 -0.52
C ILE A 38 12.05 -3.78 0.97
N ALA A 39 12.22 -2.72 1.75
CA ALA A 39 12.34 -2.79 3.20
C ALA A 39 11.36 -1.83 3.85
N GLU A 40 10.59 -2.30 4.84
CA GLU A 40 9.62 -1.45 5.55
C GLU A 40 10.33 -0.38 6.38
N LEU A 41 9.82 0.85 6.31
CA LEU A 41 10.31 1.98 7.09
C LEU A 41 9.52 2.09 8.40
N PRO A 42 10.18 2.17 9.57
CA PRO A 42 9.55 2.00 10.87
C PRO A 42 8.71 3.21 11.35
N LYS A 43 8.81 4.36 10.67
CA LYS A 43 8.13 5.59 11.09
C LYS A 43 7.44 6.26 9.90
N ILE A 44 6.17 6.59 10.11
CA ILE A 44 5.36 7.41 9.22
C ILE A 44 5.01 8.69 9.96
N ASP A 45 5.19 9.83 9.31
CA ASP A 45 4.73 11.11 9.86
C ASP A 45 3.21 11.26 9.69
N ASP A 46 2.56 11.91 10.66
CA ASP A 46 1.10 12.07 10.69
C ASP A 46 0.51 12.74 9.43
N HIS A 47 1.30 13.56 8.73
CA HIS A 47 0.86 14.22 7.50
C HIS A 47 0.63 13.23 6.33
N PHE A 48 1.17 12.02 6.41
CA PHE A 48 0.89 10.95 5.46
C PHE A 48 -0.37 10.14 5.80
N ILE A 49 -0.96 10.33 6.99
CA ILE A 49 -2.22 9.68 7.34
C ILE A 49 -3.33 10.27 6.46
N PHE A 50 -3.96 9.40 5.68
CA PHE A 50 -4.95 9.78 4.69
C PHE A 50 -6.29 9.12 5.02
N ASP A 51 -7.32 9.94 5.26
CA ASP A 51 -8.65 9.47 5.65
C ASP A 51 -8.66 8.46 6.82
N GLY A 52 -7.78 8.68 7.81
CA GLY A 52 -7.61 7.79 8.96
C GLY A 52 -6.83 6.51 8.67
N ILE A 53 -6.33 6.34 7.45
CA ILE A 53 -5.51 5.21 7.04
C ILE A 53 -4.04 5.61 7.15
N THR A 54 -3.31 4.84 7.96
CA THR A 54 -1.85 4.95 8.05
C THR A 54 -1.24 4.09 6.94
N PRO A 55 -0.44 4.65 6.02
CA PRO A 55 0.22 3.85 5.01
C PRO A 55 1.33 3.00 5.61
N ILE A 56 1.73 1.96 4.89
CA ILE A 56 3.01 1.29 5.11
C ILE A 56 4.00 1.89 4.11
N SER A 57 5.15 2.33 4.58
CA SER A 57 6.20 2.87 3.71
C SER A 57 7.30 1.83 3.51
N TYR A 58 7.75 1.69 2.27
CA TYR A 58 8.86 0.81 1.92
C TYR A 58 9.93 1.58 1.16
N GLN A 59 11.18 1.40 1.58
CA GLN A 59 12.37 1.84 0.86
C GLN A 59 12.66 0.89 -0.30
N LEU A 60 13.09 1.40 -1.46
CA LEU A 60 13.40 0.59 -2.64
C LEU A 60 14.92 0.39 -2.79
N ASN A 61 15.41 -0.85 -2.78
CA ASN A 61 16.83 -1.22 -2.99
C ASN A 61 17.82 -0.33 -2.22
N ASP A 62 17.52 -0.02 -0.95
CA ASP A 62 18.34 0.84 -0.09
C ASP A 62 18.62 2.25 -0.67
N THR A 63 17.77 2.76 -1.57
CA THR A 63 17.86 4.13 -2.10
C THR A 63 17.01 5.11 -1.28
N VAL A 64 17.07 6.40 -1.59
CA VAL A 64 16.19 7.42 -0.97
C VAL A 64 14.73 7.34 -1.45
N GLU A 65 14.49 6.59 -2.53
CA GLU A 65 13.17 6.42 -3.12
C GLU A 65 12.32 5.48 -2.28
N ASN A 66 11.03 5.79 -2.16
CA ASN A 66 10.12 4.99 -1.36
C ASN A 66 8.75 4.87 -2.02
N ILE A 67 8.03 3.84 -1.59
CA ILE A 67 6.60 3.68 -1.87
C ILE A 67 5.80 3.74 -0.57
N MET A 68 4.63 4.36 -0.64
CA MET A 68 3.63 4.32 0.43
C MET A 68 2.42 3.53 -0.05
N VAL A 69 2.03 2.52 0.73
CA VAL A 69 0.93 1.63 0.42
C VAL A 69 -0.20 1.88 1.42
N TYR A 70 -1.32 2.38 0.91
CA TYR A 70 -2.56 2.51 1.67
C TYR A 70 -3.45 1.31 1.35
N ASP A 71 -3.69 0.48 2.36
CA ASP A 71 -4.60 -0.66 2.29
C ASP A 71 -6.00 -0.22 2.70
N PHE A 72 -6.90 -0.04 1.73
CA PHE A 72 -8.31 0.20 2.01
C PHE A 72 -9.02 -1.14 2.21
N ASP A 73 -10.10 -1.18 2.99
CA ASP A 73 -10.81 -2.46 3.17
C ASP A 73 -11.46 -3.00 1.87
N SER A 74 -11.73 -2.11 0.90
CA SER A 74 -12.38 -2.46 -0.37
C SER A 74 -11.96 -1.53 -1.51
N LYS A 75 -12.24 -1.97 -2.74
CA LYS A 75 -12.01 -1.18 -3.96
C LYS A 75 -12.83 0.11 -3.96
N GLU A 76 -14.08 0.07 -3.51
CA GLU A 76 -14.97 1.22 -3.44
C GLU A 76 -14.42 2.27 -2.46
N LYS A 77 -13.89 1.84 -1.31
CA LYS A 77 -13.23 2.75 -0.36
C LYS A 77 -11.97 3.37 -0.96
N ARG A 78 -11.18 2.59 -1.70
CA ARG A 78 -10.01 3.09 -2.44
C ARG A 78 -10.41 4.11 -3.51
N GLU A 79 -11.51 3.90 -4.22
CA GLU A 79 -12.04 4.86 -5.22
C GLU A 79 -12.46 6.18 -4.59
N LEU A 80 -13.16 6.12 -3.46
CA LEU A 80 -13.51 7.32 -2.69
C LEU A 80 -12.25 8.03 -2.16
N GLY A 81 -11.29 7.26 -1.66
CA GLY A 81 -9.99 7.76 -1.22
C GLY A 81 -9.19 8.40 -2.35
N GLN A 82 -9.22 7.84 -3.56
CA GLN A 82 -8.54 8.39 -4.74
C GLN A 82 -9.00 9.82 -5.04
N ASN A 83 -10.32 10.06 -5.07
CA ASN A 83 -10.86 11.38 -5.40
C ASN A 83 -10.39 12.44 -4.38
N ARG A 84 -10.48 12.10 -3.10
CA ARG A 84 -10.02 12.98 -2.00
C ARG A 84 -8.51 13.20 -2.02
N PHE A 85 -7.74 12.17 -2.38
CA PHE A 85 -6.29 12.29 -2.52
C PHE A 85 -5.92 13.26 -3.66
N GLN A 86 -6.60 13.14 -4.79
CA GLN A 86 -6.42 14.06 -5.92
C GLN A 86 -6.77 15.51 -5.55
N GLU A 87 -7.80 15.72 -4.73
CA GLU A 87 -8.13 17.06 -4.21
C GLU A 87 -7.03 17.63 -3.31
N ARG A 88 -6.48 16.82 -2.38
CA ARG A 88 -5.36 17.25 -1.52
C ARG A 88 -4.10 17.54 -2.33
N GLN A 89 -3.78 16.71 -3.32
CA GLN A 89 -2.62 16.90 -4.21
C GLN A 89 -2.68 18.21 -5.00
N LYS A 90 -3.86 18.65 -5.44
CA LYS A 90 -4.02 19.96 -6.11
C LYS A 90 -3.59 21.14 -5.22
N LEU A 91 -3.65 20.97 -3.90
CA LEU A 91 -3.30 22.00 -2.92
C LEU A 91 -1.81 21.97 -2.52
N LEU A 92 -1.13 20.85 -2.73
CA LEU A 92 0.25 20.59 -2.28
C LEU A 92 1.14 20.37 -3.51
N SER A 93 1.82 21.40 -3.99
CA SER A 93 2.59 21.36 -5.24
C SER A 93 4.07 21.70 -5.06
N SER A 94 4.92 20.73 -5.38
CA SER A 94 6.12 20.93 -6.21
C SER A 94 6.71 19.59 -6.69
N HIS A 95 6.47 18.48 -5.97
CA HIS A 95 6.84 17.13 -6.40
C HIS A 95 5.76 16.12 -5.99
N SER A 96 4.90 15.77 -6.93
CA SER A 96 3.81 14.82 -6.72
C SER A 96 4.30 13.38 -6.97
N PRO A 97 3.94 12.41 -6.11
CA PRO A 97 4.28 11.01 -6.35
C PRO A 97 3.55 10.47 -7.58
N ILE A 98 4.15 9.47 -8.22
CA ILE A 98 3.43 8.64 -9.19
C ILE A 98 2.43 7.78 -8.40
N VAL A 99 1.19 7.74 -8.87
CA VAL A 99 0.09 7.02 -8.19
C VAL A 99 -0.27 5.77 -8.97
N TYR A 100 -0.35 4.64 -8.28
CA TYR A 100 -0.85 3.38 -8.81
C TYR A 100 -2.05 2.88 -8.01
N TYR A 101 -2.83 2.01 -8.65
CA TYR A 101 -4.03 1.42 -8.07
C TYR A 101 -4.05 -0.09 -8.35
N ALA A 102 -4.31 -0.89 -7.32
CA ALA A 102 -4.51 -2.34 -7.45
C ALA A 102 -5.54 -2.80 -6.43
N ASN A 103 -6.64 -3.42 -6.86
CA ASN A 103 -7.73 -3.86 -5.98
C ASN A 103 -8.13 -2.77 -4.96
N ASN A 104 -7.76 -2.98 -3.69
CA ASN A 104 -8.06 -2.15 -2.54
C ASN A 104 -6.88 -1.24 -2.12
N TYR A 105 -5.82 -1.17 -2.92
CA TYR A 105 -4.61 -0.41 -2.65
C TYR A 105 -4.54 0.91 -3.44
N LEU A 106 -4.13 1.96 -2.74
CA LEU A 106 -3.54 3.17 -3.33
C LEU A 106 -2.04 3.13 -3.04
N ILE A 107 -1.22 3.18 -4.07
CA ILE A 107 0.24 3.10 -3.93
C ILE A 107 0.83 4.40 -4.46
N LEU A 108 1.61 5.09 -3.63
CA LEU A 108 2.32 6.32 -3.99
C LEU A 108 3.80 6.01 -4.13
N TYR A 109 4.42 6.41 -5.23
CA TYR A 109 5.85 6.26 -5.44
C TYR A 109 6.52 7.64 -5.49
N TYR A 110 7.39 7.87 -4.51
CA TYR A 110 8.22 9.05 -4.39
C TYR A 110 9.60 8.75 -4.96
N SER A 111 9.81 9.16 -6.21
CA SER A 111 11.07 9.04 -6.92
C SER A 111 12.00 10.21 -6.65
N ASP A 112 13.31 9.95 -6.67
CA ASP A 112 14.37 10.96 -6.57
C ASP A 112 14.79 11.42 -7.97
N VAL A 113 13.84 12.00 -8.71
CA VAL A 113 14.12 12.59 -10.03
C VAL A 113 13.74 14.06 -10.03
N ASP A 114 14.64 14.87 -10.57
CA ASP A 114 14.38 16.27 -10.90
C ASP A 114 13.55 16.32 -12.20
N SER A 115 12.23 16.13 -12.07
CA SER A 115 11.32 16.17 -13.22
C SER A 115 10.91 17.61 -13.53
N LYS A 116 10.83 17.93 -14.83
CA LYS A 116 10.27 19.19 -15.32
C LYS A 116 8.75 19.26 -15.20
N THR A 117 8.11 18.18 -14.77
CA THR A 117 6.66 18.06 -14.59
C THR A 117 6.32 17.86 -13.13
N GLN A 118 5.10 18.26 -12.74
CA GLN A 118 4.66 18.14 -11.34
C GLN A 118 4.68 16.70 -10.84
N THR A 119 4.33 15.73 -11.69
CA THR A 119 4.45 14.29 -11.43
C THR A 119 5.37 13.70 -12.48
N PRO A 120 6.50 13.08 -12.09
CA PRO A 120 7.41 12.45 -13.05
C PRO A 120 6.70 11.42 -13.92
N LYS A 121 7.11 11.31 -15.19
CA LYS A 121 6.65 10.20 -16.05
C LYS A 121 7.30 8.91 -15.59
N LEU A 122 6.63 7.77 -15.82
CA LEU A 122 7.19 6.46 -15.49
C LEU A 122 8.60 6.26 -16.07
N THR A 123 8.78 6.65 -17.33
CA THR A 123 10.05 6.56 -18.07
C THR A 123 11.15 7.51 -17.57
N GLU A 124 10.80 8.51 -16.76
CA GLU A 124 11.76 9.43 -16.15
C GLU A 124 12.32 8.88 -14.84
N THR A 125 11.69 7.84 -14.28
CA THR A 125 12.06 7.28 -12.97
C THR A 125 12.77 5.94 -13.10
N LYS A 126 13.56 5.60 -12.08
CA LYS A 126 14.31 4.34 -12.04
C LYS A 126 13.39 3.11 -11.96
N TYR A 127 12.26 3.22 -11.26
CA TYR A 127 11.40 2.09 -10.95
C TYR A 127 9.98 2.20 -11.52
N GLY A 128 9.58 3.32 -12.14
CA GLY A 128 8.19 3.58 -12.50
C GLY A 128 7.54 2.50 -13.36
N GLU A 129 8.15 2.11 -14.48
CA GLU A 129 7.60 1.08 -15.35
C GLU A 129 7.59 -0.32 -14.70
N LYS A 130 8.62 -0.63 -13.90
CA LYS A 130 8.72 -1.89 -13.17
C LYS A 130 7.64 -1.99 -12.08
N LEU A 131 7.42 -0.91 -11.33
CA LEU A 131 6.36 -0.82 -10.33
C LEU A 131 4.98 -0.94 -11.00
N GLN A 132 4.74 -0.23 -12.10
CA GLN A 132 3.49 -0.38 -12.86
C GLN A 132 3.24 -1.83 -13.27
N LYS A 133 4.27 -2.51 -13.79
CA LYS A 133 4.17 -3.91 -14.21
C LYS A 133 3.92 -4.85 -13.03
N ALA A 134 4.60 -4.65 -11.90
CA ALA A 134 4.36 -5.41 -10.68
C ALA A 134 2.93 -5.23 -10.18
N ILE A 135 2.46 -3.98 -10.09
CA ILE A 135 1.15 -3.63 -9.54
C ILE A 135 0.02 -4.17 -10.44
N ASN A 136 0.16 -4.10 -11.76
CA ASN A 136 -0.82 -4.67 -12.69
C ASN A 136 -1.07 -6.17 -12.51
N ARG A 137 -0.11 -6.93 -11.93
CA ARG A 137 -0.28 -8.37 -11.68
C ARG A 137 -1.20 -8.67 -10.50
N ILE A 138 -1.39 -7.70 -9.62
CA ILE A 138 -2.19 -7.81 -8.40
C ILE A 138 -3.41 -6.89 -8.43
N SER A 139 -3.71 -6.27 -9.58
CA SER A 139 -4.83 -5.35 -9.79
C SER A 139 -6.16 -6.06 -10.02
#